data_AF-A0A6B3FB69-F1
#
_entry.id   AF-A0A6B3FB69-F1
#
_cell.length_a   1.000
_cell.length_b   1.000
_cell.length_c   1.000
_cell.angle_alpha   90.00
_cell.angle_beta   90.00
_cell.angle_gamma   90.00
#
_symmetry.space_group_name_H-M   'P 1'
#
loop_
_entity.id
_entity.type
_entity.pdbx_description
1 polymer ?
#
loop_
_entity_poly.entity_id
_entity_poly.type
_entity_poly.pdbx_seq_one_letter_code
_entity_poly.pdbx_strand_id
1 'polypeptide(L)'
;MDVSFERAAPQRYDLVVGADGLHSHTRALVFGPEECHVRFGGYYFAAFGLPNHLGLDRTARMYTEPGRTVLLSHYGGDPARALASLVFASDPLSHDRRDVAAHKRLLRERFAGGGWHTAYVL
;
A
#
# COMPACT_ATOMS: atom_id res chain seq x y z
N MET A 1 -7.46 -21.92 -23.65
CA MET A 1 -7.85 -20.56 -23.26
C MET A 1 -7.36 -19.60 -24.32
N ASP A 2 -8.26 -18.78 -24.89
CA ASP A 2 -7.89 -17.71 -25.82
C ASP A 2 -7.64 -16.44 -25.01
N VAL A 3 -6.45 -15.86 -25.15
CA VAL A 3 -5.99 -14.70 -24.38
C VAL A 3 -5.67 -13.57 -25.34
N SER A 4 -6.28 -12.41 -25.13
CA SER A 4 -5.96 -11.16 -25.83
C SER A 4 -4.95 -10.33 -25.05
N PHE A 5 -4.05 -9.64 -25.75
CA PHE A 5 -3.03 -8.77 -25.16
C PHE A 5 -3.21 -7.33 -25.62
N GLU A 6 -2.83 -6.35 -24.80
CA GLU A 6 -2.86 -4.93 -25.17
C GLU A 6 -1.96 -4.62 -26.38
N ARG A 7 -0.79 -5.29 -26.45
CA ARG A 7 0.28 -4.97 -27.42
C ARG A 7 0.75 -6.18 -28.24
N ALA A 8 -0.04 -7.24 -28.29
CA ALA A 8 0.26 -8.44 -29.07
C ALA A 8 -1.02 -9.08 -29.61
N ALA A 9 -0.88 -9.88 -30.67
CA ALA A 9 -1.98 -10.66 -31.21
C ALA A 9 -2.48 -11.69 -30.17
N PRO A 10 -3.77 -12.08 -30.21
CA PRO A 10 -4.30 -13.12 -29.34
C PRO A 10 -3.55 -14.44 -29.47
N GLN A 11 -3.40 -15.17 -28.36
CA GLN A 11 -2.74 -16.47 -28.33
C GLN A 11 -3.56 -17.48 -27.53
N ARG A 12 -3.35 -18.77 -27.83
CA ARG A 12 -4.02 -19.88 -27.15
C ARG A 12 -3.04 -20.59 -26.22
N TYR A 13 -3.49 -20.82 -24.99
CA TYR A 13 -2.76 -21.56 -23.98
C TYR A 13 -3.60 -22.71 -23.43
N ASP A 14 -2.95 -23.79 -23.01
CA ASP A 14 -3.62 -24.89 -22.32
C ASP A 14 -4.04 -24.48 -20.89
N LEU A 15 -3.19 -23.71 -20.21
CA LEU A 15 -3.42 -23.21 -18.87
C LEU A 15 -2.98 -21.75 -18.75
N VAL A 16 -3.73 -20.99 -17.95
CA VAL A 16 -3.36 -19.64 -17.51
C VAL A 16 -3.40 -19.61 -15.99
N VAL A 17 -2.32 -19.13 -15.36
CA VAL A 17 -2.22 -18.98 -13.90
C VAL A 17 -2.13 -17.50 -13.56
N GLY A 18 -3.14 -16.99 -12.84
CA GLY A 18 -3.15 -15.60 -12.35
C GLY A 18 -2.27 -15.44 -11.12
N ALA A 19 -1.20 -14.65 -11.24
CA ALA A 19 -0.30 -14.26 -10.16
C ALA A 19 -0.17 -12.72 -10.06
N ASP A 20 -1.25 -12.01 -10.40
CA ASP A 20 -1.33 -10.56 -10.58
C ASP A 20 -1.77 -9.80 -9.32
N GLY A 21 -1.66 -10.42 -8.15
CA GLY A 21 -1.76 -9.78 -6.84
C GLY A 21 -3.20 -9.54 -6.33
N LEU A 22 -3.31 -8.74 -5.26
CA LEU A 22 -4.58 -8.50 -4.55
C LEU A 22 -5.69 -7.98 -5.47
N HIS A 23 -5.34 -7.07 -6.40
CA HIS A 23 -6.25 -6.44 -7.37
C HIS A 23 -6.31 -7.17 -8.72
N SER A 24 -6.18 -8.50 -8.66
CA SER A 24 -6.12 -9.40 -9.82
C SER A 24 -7.16 -9.06 -10.89
N HIS A 25 -6.67 -8.68 -12.07
CA HIS A 25 -7.50 -8.51 -13.26
C HIS A 25 -7.97 -9.86 -13.77
N THR A 26 -7.12 -10.88 -13.68
CA THR A 26 -7.46 -12.26 -14.05
C THR A 26 -8.65 -12.78 -13.24
N ARG A 27 -8.67 -12.53 -11.92
CA ARG A 27 -9.80 -12.89 -11.07
C ARG A 27 -11.08 -12.17 -11.50
N ALA A 28 -10.98 -10.87 -11.78
CA ALA A 28 -12.13 -10.08 -12.22
C ALA A 28 -12.76 -10.61 -13.52
N LEU A 29 -11.92 -11.02 -14.49
CA LEU A 29 -12.38 -11.57 -15.76
C LEU A 29 -13.06 -12.94 -15.63
N VAL A 30 -12.58 -13.80 -14.72
CA VAL A 30 -13.02 -15.20 -14.64
C VAL A 30 -14.09 -15.41 -13.56
N PHE A 31 -13.97 -14.74 -12.42
CA PHE A 31 -14.79 -14.99 -11.23
C PHE A 31 -15.67 -13.80 -10.82
N GLY A 32 -15.62 -12.71 -11.58
CA GLY A 32 -16.40 -11.50 -11.30
C GLY A 32 -15.75 -10.55 -10.27
N PRO A 33 -16.54 -9.61 -9.73
CA PRO A 33 -16.01 -8.40 -9.07
C PRO A 33 -15.22 -8.69 -7.78
N GLU A 34 -14.24 -7.82 -7.47
CA GLU A 34 -13.28 -8.00 -6.36
C GLU A 34 -13.95 -8.13 -4.99
N GLU A 35 -15.01 -7.37 -4.75
CA GLU A 35 -15.76 -7.33 -3.50
C GLU A 35 -16.42 -8.65 -3.12
N CYS A 36 -16.64 -9.57 -4.08
CA CYS A 36 -17.12 -10.91 -3.80
C CYS A 36 -16.03 -11.84 -3.23
N HIS A 37 -14.76 -11.47 -3.37
CA HIS A 37 -13.61 -12.32 -3.06
C HIS A 37 -12.65 -11.70 -2.04
N VAL A 38 -12.77 -10.41 -1.75
CA VAL A 38 -11.91 -9.68 -0.82
C VAL A 38 -12.69 -9.23 0.40
N ARG A 39 -12.20 -9.63 1.58
CA ARG A 39 -12.70 -9.12 2.87
C ARG A 39 -11.81 -7.96 3.33
N PHE A 40 -12.42 -6.79 3.48
CA PHE A 40 -11.70 -5.63 4.02
C PHE A 40 -11.35 -5.83 5.49
N GLY A 41 -10.09 -5.55 5.84
CA GLY A 41 -9.52 -5.82 7.16
C GLY A 41 -9.70 -4.72 8.20
N GLY A 42 -10.34 -3.58 7.85
CA GLY A 42 -10.55 -2.45 8.76
C GLY A 42 -9.38 -1.45 8.82
N TYR A 43 -8.35 -1.65 7.99
CA TYR A 43 -7.15 -0.81 8.00
C TYR A 43 -6.66 -0.49 6.58
N TYR A 44 -6.04 0.67 6.47
CA TYR A 44 -5.26 1.09 5.32
C TYR A 44 -3.78 1.09 5.67
N PHE A 45 -2.94 0.76 4.69
CA PHE A 45 -1.49 0.73 4.81
C PHE A 45 -0.84 1.57 3.70
N ALA A 46 0.18 2.34 4.06
CA ALA A 46 1.05 3.03 3.10
C ALA A 46 2.51 2.90 3.53
N ALA A 47 3.42 2.74 2.58
CA ALA A 47 4.85 2.76 2.86
C ALA A 47 5.64 3.50 1.79
N PHE A 48 6.66 4.23 2.22
CA PHE A 48 7.54 5.00 1.35
C PHE A 48 8.88 5.30 2.01
N GLY A 49 9.92 5.45 1.18
CA GLY A 49 11.26 5.80 1.66
C GLY A 49 11.40 7.28 2.01
N LEU A 50 12.26 7.58 2.98
CA LEU A 50 12.61 8.93 3.41
C LEU A 50 14.05 8.96 3.96
N PRO A 51 14.65 10.15 4.17
CA PRO A 51 15.95 10.26 4.83
C PRO A 51 15.94 9.66 6.24
N ASN A 52 17.02 8.97 6.61
CA ASN A 52 17.21 8.35 7.92
C ASN A 52 17.61 9.37 9.00
N HIS A 53 16.74 10.33 9.27
CA HIS A 53 16.97 11.38 10.27
C HIS A 53 17.04 10.86 11.71
N LEU A 54 16.61 9.62 11.97
CA LEU A 54 16.70 8.98 13.29
C LEU A 54 17.96 8.14 13.48
N GLY A 55 18.83 8.03 12.47
CA GLY A 55 20.04 7.20 12.54
C GLY A 55 19.74 5.72 12.81
N LEU A 56 18.65 5.19 12.23
CA LEU A 56 18.24 3.80 12.39
C LEU A 56 19.26 2.89 11.71
N ASP A 57 19.91 2.02 12.48
CA ASP A 57 20.71 0.90 11.97
C ASP A 57 20.10 -0.40 12.47
N ARG A 58 19.63 -1.24 11.54
CA ARG A 58 18.97 -2.54 11.81
C ARG A 58 17.92 -2.49 12.93
N THR A 59 17.30 -1.32 13.08
CA THR A 59 16.35 -1.03 14.14
C THR A 59 15.14 -0.33 13.55
N ALA A 60 14.06 -0.36 14.32
CA ALA A 60 12.84 0.36 14.00
C ALA A 60 12.34 1.11 15.24
N ARG A 61 11.53 2.15 15.00
CA ARG A 61 10.81 2.90 16.00
C ARG A 61 9.35 2.97 15.58
N MET A 62 8.48 2.58 16.49
CA MET A 62 7.05 2.53 16.28
C MET A 62 6.37 3.48 17.25
N TYR A 63 5.43 4.26 16.72
CA TYR A 63 4.57 5.15 17.48
C TYR A 63 3.12 4.85 17.13
N THR A 64 2.30 4.59 18.14
CA THR A 64 0.89 4.21 17.99
C THR A 64 0.02 5.09 18.84
N GLU A 65 -1.04 5.60 18.24
CA GLU A 65 -2.18 6.25 18.88
C GLU A 65 -3.43 5.40 18.59
N PRO A 66 -4.56 5.59 19.30
CA PRO A 66 -5.80 4.92 18.97
C PRO A 66 -6.15 5.07 17.47
N GLY A 67 -6.21 3.94 16.76
CA GLY A 67 -6.60 3.88 15.36
C GLY A 67 -5.51 4.23 14.34
N ARG A 68 -4.26 4.57 14.73
CA ARG A 68 -3.19 4.82 13.76
C ARG A 68 -1.78 4.55 14.30
N THR A 69 -0.88 4.12 13.41
CA THR A 69 0.51 3.80 13.73
C THR A 69 1.44 4.37 12.67
N VAL A 70 2.57 4.94 13.12
CA VAL A 70 3.72 5.29 12.29
C VAL A 70 4.90 4.41 12.72
N LEU A 71 5.48 3.70 11.77
CA LEU A 71 6.69 2.90 11.94
C LEU A 71 7.78 3.45 11.04
N LEU A 72 8.93 3.79 11.63
CA LEU A 72 10.14 4.13 10.90
C LEU A 72 11.17 3.02 11.10
N SER A 73 11.67 2.44 10.01
CA SER A 73 12.69 1.39 10.05
C SER A 73 13.86 1.71 9.13
N HIS A 74 15.04 1.16 9.43
CA HIS A 74 16.14 1.10 8.47
C HIS A 74 15.69 0.47 7.14
N TYR A 75 16.12 1.03 6.00
CA TYR A 75 15.66 0.59 4.68
C TYR A 75 16.80 0.17 3.75
N GLY A 76 16.71 -1.04 3.23
CA GLY A 76 17.53 -1.48 2.09
C GLY A 76 19.03 -1.59 2.36
N GLY A 77 19.47 -1.63 3.62
CA GLY A 77 20.90 -1.67 3.94
C GLY A 77 21.60 -0.31 3.89
N ASP A 78 20.89 0.75 3.51
CA ASP A 78 21.45 2.08 3.31
C ASP A 78 21.31 2.91 4.60
N PRO A 79 22.43 3.30 5.25
CA PRO A 79 22.39 4.07 6.49
C PRO A 79 21.77 5.46 6.33
N ALA A 80 21.69 6.00 5.11
CA ALA A 80 21.04 7.29 4.84
C ALA A 80 19.53 7.17 4.64
N ARG A 81 18.96 5.96 4.60
CA ARG A 81 17.54 5.74 4.27
C ARG A 81 16.75 5.03 5.35
N ALA A 82 15.55 5.54 5.55
CA ALA A 82 14.51 4.89 6.34
C ALA A 82 13.31 4.52 5.45
N LEU A 83 12.45 3.65 5.97
CA LEU A 83 11.13 3.32 5.46
C LEU A 83 10.11 3.82 6.47
N ALA A 84 9.20 4.68 6.01
CA ALA A 84 7.98 4.97 6.74
C ALA A 84 6.93 3.93 6.35
N SER A 85 6.27 3.36 7.36
CA SER A 85 5.08 2.53 7.22
C SER A 85 3.98 3.13 8.09
N LEU A 86 2.87 3.49 7.46
CA LEU A 86 1.73 4.15 8.09
C LEU A 86 0.54 3.22 8.00
N VAL A 87 -0.11 2.99 9.15
CA VAL A 87 -1.34 2.21 9.25
C VAL A 87 -2.40 3.07 9.90
N PHE A 88 -3.61 3.09 9.36
CA PHE A 88 -4.75 3.70 10.04
C PHE A 88 -6.01 2.86 9.89
N ALA A 89 -6.81 2.81 10.95
CA ALA A 89 -8.13 2.18 10.98
C ALA A 89 -9.15 3.07 10.27
N SER A 90 -10.02 2.47 9.48
CA SER A 90 -11.13 3.15 8.81
C SER A 90 -12.11 2.12 8.29
N ASP A 91 -13.37 2.51 8.14
CA ASP A 91 -14.29 1.83 7.22
C ASP A 91 -13.79 1.97 5.76
N PRO A 92 -14.31 1.16 4.81
CA PRO A 92 -13.97 1.28 3.41
C PRO A 92 -14.18 2.70 2.87
N LEU A 93 -13.13 3.25 2.28
CA LEU A 93 -13.09 4.56 1.63
C LEU A 93 -13.17 4.40 0.11
N SER A 94 -14.03 5.19 -0.51
CA SER A 94 -14.01 5.39 -1.97
C SER A 94 -12.82 6.27 -2.34
N HIS A 95 -11.93 5.75 -3.17
CA HIS A 95 -10.78 6.47 -3.71
C HIS A 95 -10.32 5.82 -5.02
N ASP A 96 -9.76 6.62 -5.92
CA ASP A 96 -9.03 6.07 -7.07
C ASP A 96 -7.65 5.59 -6.61
N ARG A 97 -7.43 4.27 -6.69
CA ARG A 97 -6.15 3.62 -6.37
C ARG A 97 -4.97 4.09 -7.22
N ARG A 98 -5.22 4.81 -8.32
CA ARG A 98 -4.17 5.38 -9.18
C ARG A 98 -3.89 6.85 -8.86
N ASP A 99 -4.71 7.52 -8.04
CA ASP A 99 -4.50 8.90 -7.65
C ASP A 99 -3.57 9.01 -6.42
N VAL A 100 -2.27 9.03 -6.69
CA VAL A 100 -1.23 9.21 -5.66
C VAL A 100 -1.39 10.53 -4.91
N ALA A 101 -1.90 11.59 -5.55
CA ALA A 101 -2.10 12.88 -4.88
C ALA A 101 -3.25 12.79 -3.87
N ALA A 102 -4.35 12.11 -4.20
CA ALA A 102 -5.42 11.80 -3.27
C ALA A 102 -4.93 10.96 -2.09
N HIS A 103 -4.10 9.93 -2.34
CA HIS A 103 -3.53 9.13 -1.26
C HIS A 103 -2.71 9.97 -0.28
N LYS A 104 -1.85 10.87 -0.78
CA LYS A 104 -1.05 11.77 0.06
C LYS A 104 -1.91 12.73 0.88
N ARG A 105 -2.98 13.28 0.30
CA ARG A 105 -3.95 14.13 1.03
C ARG A 105 -4.62 13.33 2.14
N LEU A 106 -5.13 12.14 1.83
CA LEU A 106 -5.79 11.26 2.79
C LEU A 106 -4.86 10.90 3.95
N LEU A 107 -3.60 10.57 3.68
CA LEU A 107 -2.63 10.29 4.75
C LEU A 107 -2.42 11.51 5.65
N ARG A 108 -2.24 12.71 5.09
CA ARG A 108 -2.11 13.94 5.87
C ARG A 108 -3.33 14.22 6.75
N GLU A 109 -4.52 14.02 6.21
CA GLU A 109 -5.77 14.18 6.96
C GLU A 109 -5.87 13.17 8.11
N ARG A 110 -5.60 11.89 7.85
CA ARG A 110 -5.72 10.81 8.84
C ARG A 110 -4.67 10.87 9.95
N PHE A 111 -3.52 11.47 9.67
CA PHE A 111 -2.42 11.61 10.62
C PHE A 111 -2.25 13.05 11.15
N ALA A 112 -3.16 13.97 10.80
CA ALA A 112 -3.18 15.33 11.32
C ALA A 112 -3.27 15.33 12.86
N GLY A 113 -2.53 16.24 13.49
CA GLY A 113 -2.46 16.37 14.94
C GLY A 113 -1.80 15.18 15.66
N GLY A 114 -1.21 14.23 14.93
CA GLY A 114 -0.47 13.11 15.54
C GLY A 114 0.83 13.58 16.18
N GLY A 115 1.20 12.93 17.27
CA GLY A 115 2.45 13.20 17.98
C GLY A 115 3.69 12.65 17.26
N TRP A 116 4.82 12.72 17.96
CA TRP A 116 6.11 12.19 17.49
C TRP A 116 6.55 12.79 16.14
N HIS A 117 7.16 11.99 15.26
CA HIS A 117 7.69 12.42 13.96
C HIS A 117 6.62 12.41 12.85
N THR A 118 5.33 12.30 13.19
CA THR A 118 4.25 12.18 12.21
C THR A 118 4.22 13.35 11.22
N ALA A 119 4.42 14.59 11.69
CA ALA A 119 4.49 15.77 10.84
C ALA A 119 5.75 15.83 9.94
N TYR A 120 6.85 15.19 10.36
CA TYR A 120 8.07 15.11 9.54
C TYR A 120 7.90 14.11 8.38
N VAL A 121 7.11 13.07 8.59
CA VAL A 121 6.94 11.95 7.64
C VAL A 121 6.00 12.31 6.47
N LEU A 122 5.10 13.28 6.63
CA LEU A 122 3.95 13.54 5.73
C LEU A 122 4.00 14.86 4.96
#